data_AF-A0A0D2V9H2-F1
#
_entry.id   AF-A0A0D2V9H2-F1
#
_cell.length_a   1.000
_cell.length_b   1.000
_cell.length_c   1.000
_cell.angle_alpha   90.00
_cell.angle_beta   90.00
_cell.angle_gamma   90.00
#
_symmetry.space_group_name_H-M   'P 1'
#
loop_
_entity.id
_entity.type
_entity.pdbx_description
1 polymer ?
#
loop_
_entity_poly.entity_id
_entity_poly.type
_entity_poly.pdbx_seq_one_letter_code
_entity_poly.pdbx_strand_id
1 'polypeptide(L)'
;MLEEAKSINLSLSALGKCINALSENSAHVPIRDSKLTRLLRDSFGGTAKTSLIVTIGPSPRHRGETASTILFGQRAMKVENMLRIKEEFDYKSLARRLEIQLDKLIAENERQ
;
A
#
# COMPACT_ATOMS: atom_id res chain seq x y z
N MET A 1 -8.67 20.88 22.24
CA MET A 1 -7.33 20.27 22.40
C MET A 1 -7.39 18.77 22.74
N LEU A 2 -8.19 18.34 23.73
CA LEU A 2 -8.33 16.92 24.10
C LEU A 2 -8.88 16.01 22.99
N GLU A 3 -9.92 16.44 22.26
CA GLU A 3 -10.52 15.63 21.19
C GLU A 3 -9.62 15.49 19.95
N GLU A 4 -8.80 16.51 19.68
CA GLU A 4 -7.83 16.48 18.59
C GLU A 4 -6.66 15.55 18.91
N ALA A 5 -6.10 15.65 20.11
CA ALA A 5 -5.06 14.74 20.59
C ALA A 5 -5.53 13.27 20.63
N LYS A 6 -6.79 13.03 21.04
CA LYS A 6 -7.41 11.70 20.97
C LYS A 6 -7.53 11.21 19.52
N SER A 7 -7.98 12.06 18.60
CA SER A 7 -8.14 11.70 17.19
C SER A 7 -6.81 11.38 16.51
N ILE A 8 -5.74 12.13 16.82
CA ILE A 8 -4.38 11.85 16.35
C ILE A 8 -3.92 10.48 16.86
N ASN A 9 -4.03 10.24 18.17
CA ASN A 9 -3.60 8.97 18.77
C ASN A 9 -4.42 7.77 18.28
N LEU A 10 -5.71 7.97 17.98
CA LEU A 10 -6.56 6.92 17.41
C LEU A 10 -6.04 6.49 16.04
N SER A 11 -5.80 7.44 15.15
CA SER A 11 -5.32 7.14 13.79
C SER A 11 -3.92 6.49 13.78
N LEU A 12 -3.01 6.96 14.63
CA LEU A 12 -1.67 6.38 14.79
C LEU A 12 -1.72 4.98 15.40
N SER A 13 -2.58 4.76 16.40
CA SER A 13 -2.77 3.43 17.01
C SER A 13 -3.37 2.44 16.00
N ALA A 14 -4.36 2.88 15.21
CA ALA A 14 -4.94 2.06 14.15
C ALA A 14 -3.90 1.69 13.09
N LEU A 15 -3.05 2.64 12.70
CA LEU A 15 -1.93 2.37 11.78
C LEU A 15 -0.94 1.36 12.38
N GLY A 16 -0.58 1.51 13.66
CA GLY A 16 0.25 0.57 14.40
C GLY A 16 -0.29 -0.87 14.35
N LYS A 17 -1.60 -1.04 14.58
CA LYS A 17 -2.27 -2.34 14.49
C LYS A 17 -2.24 -2.91 13.07
N CYS A 18 -2.49 -2.08 12.06
CA CYS A 18 -2.45 -2.51 10.67
C CYS A 18 -1.05 -3.00 10.27
N ILE A 19 -0.01 -2.23 10.59
CA ILE A 19 1.38 -2.61 10.31
C ILE A 19 1.76 -3.91 11.01
N ASN A 20 1.35 -4.09 12.27
CA ASN A 20 1.63 -5.34 12.99
C ASN A 20 0.97 -6.54 12.30
N ALA A 21 -0.33 -6.44 12.02
CA ALA A 21 -1.09 -7.49 11.35
C ALA A 21 -0.52 -7.82 9.96
N LEU A 22 -0.11 -6.81 9.19
CA LEU A 22 0.53 -7.00 7.89
C LEU A 22 1.92 -7.65 8.01
N SER A 23 2.73 -7.23 8.98
CA SER A 23 4.07 -7.80 9.20
C SER A 23 4.06 -9.26 9.65
N GLU A 24 2.92 -9.74 10.16
CA GLU A 24 2.69 -11.11 10.60
C GLU A 24 1.87 -11.92 9.57
N ASN A 25 1.58 -11.34 8.39
CA ASN A 25 0.72 -11.95 7.36
C ASN A 25 -0.65 -12.42 7.91
N SER A 26 -1.23 -11.64 8.83
CA SER A 26 -2.54 -11.93 9.39
C SER A 26 -3.63 -11.92 8.33
N ALA A 27 -4.56 -12.87 8.40
CA ALA A 27 -5.71 -12.95 7.51
C ALA A 27 -6.64 -11.71 7.62
N HIS A 28 -6.67 -11.06 8.79
CA HIS A 28 -7.45 -9.86 9.01
C HIS A 28 -6.56 -8.67 9.38
N VAL A 29 -6.66 -7.60 8.61
CA VAL A 29 -5.99 -6.32 8.87
C VAL A 29 -7.06 -5.25 9.11
N PRO A 30 -7.05 -4.55 10.26
CA PRO A 30 -8.10 -3.61 10.68
C PRO A 30 -7.98 -2.24 9.98
N ILE A 31 -7.87 -2.23 8.66
CA ILE A 31 -7.67 -1.03 7.84
C ILE A 31 -8.83 -0.03 7.99
N ARG A 32 -10.02 -0.49 8.39
CA ARG A 32 -11.23 0.32 8.52
C ARG A 32 -11.32 1.11 9.83
N ASP A 33 -10.44 0.85 10.80
CA ASP A 33 -10.48 1.45 12.15
C ASP A 33 -10.25 2.96 12.16
N SER A 34 -9.66 3.52 11.11
CA SER A 34 -9.50 4.98 10.97
C SER A 34 -9.57 5.44 9.51
N LYS A 35 -9.85 6.74 9.30
CA LYS A 35 -9.78 7.36 7.97
C LYS A 35 -8.36 7.30 7.39
N LEU A 36 -7.34 7.48 8.23
CA LEU A 36 -5.93 7.45 7.82
C LEU A 36 -5.54 6.08 7.26
N THR A 37 -5.84 5.01 8.00
CA THR A 37 -5.53 3.64 7.55
C THR A 37 -6.26 3.28 6.27
N ARG A 38 -7.50 3.77 6.07
CA ARG A 38 -8.25 3.59 4.81
C ARG A 38 -7.57 4.28 3.63
N LEU A 39 -7.06 5.50 3.82
CA LEU A 39 -6.33 6.23 2.78
C LEU A 39 -4.99 5.57 2.43
N LEU A 40 -4.32 4.99 3.44
CA LEU A 40 -3.02 4.35 3.28
C LEU A 40 -3.10 2.86 2.93
N ARG A 41 -4.30 2.33 2.64
CA ARG A 41 -4.51 0.92 2.29
C ARG A 41 -3.61 0.48 1.14
N ASP A 42 -3.50 1.30 0.11
CA ASP A 42 -2.70 0.94 -1.06
C ASP A 42 -1.19 1.02 -0.78
N SER A 43 -0.80 1.81 0.22
CA SER A 43 0.60 1.99 0.65
C SER A 43 1.12 0.84 1.51
N PHE A 44 0.27 0.16 2.28
CA PHE A 44 0.69 -0.94 3.16
C PHE A 44 -0.20 -2.17 2.96
N GLY A 45 0.37 -3.22 2.36
CA GLY A 45 -0.35 -4.42 1.93
C GLY A 45 -1.10 -4.25 0.60
N GLY A 46 -0.80 -3.21 -0.16
CA GLY A 46 -1.51 -2.82 -1.38
C GLY A 46 -0.62 -2.86 -2.62
N THR A 47 -0.92 -2.01 -3.59
CA THR A 47 -0.26 -2.01 -4.92
C THR A 47 0.76 -0.90 -5.11
N ALA A 48 0.98 -0.04 -4.12
CA ALA A 48 1.90 1.09 -4.24
C ALA A 48 3.36 0.70 -3.93
N LYS A 49 4.32 1.40 -4.54
CA LYS A 49 5.69 1.43 -4.03
C LYS A 49 5.73 2.40 -2.85
N THR A 50 6.14 1.93 -1.67
CA THR A 50 6.01 2.70 -0.45
C THR A 50 7.34 2.77 0.29
N SER A 51 7.73 4.00 0.64
CA SER A 51 8.86 4.29 1.51
C SER A 51 8.34 5.00 2.77
N LEU A 52 8.82 4.57 3.93
CA LEU A 52 8.48 5.17 5.21
C LEU A 52 9.72 5.82 5.82
N ILE A 53 9.63 7.11 6.16
CA ILE A 53 10.67 7.84 6.88
C ILE A 53 10.24 7.92 8.35
N VAL A 54 11.05 7.34 9.24
CA VAL A 54 10.85 7.44 10.69
C VAL A 54 11.72 8.55 11.27
N THR A 55 11.13 9.44 12.06
CA THR A 55 11.81 10.57 12.68
C THR A 55 11.93 10.35 14.18
N ILE A 56 13.11 10.59 14.75
CA ILE A 56 13.41 10.34 16.16
C ILE A 56 14.09 11.53 16.82
N GLY A 57 13.94 11.64 18.14
CA GLY A 57 14.68 12.60 18.95
C GLY A 57 15.99 11.98 19.46
N PRO A 58 17.15 12.67 19.35
CA PRO A 58 18.43 12.12 19.78
C PRO A 58 18.66 12.20 21.31
N SER A 59 17.82 12.93 22.04
CA SER A 59 17.98 13.12 23.49
C SER A 59 17.62 11.86 24.28
N PRO A 60 18.36 11.52 25.36
CA PRO A 60 18.00 10.44 26.27
C PRO A 60 16.61 10.58 26.89
N ARG A 61 16.08 11.81 26.98
CA ARG A 61 14.71 12.08 27.47
C ARG A 61 13.63 11.48 26.57
N HIS A 62 13.95 11.21 25.30
CA HIS A 62 13.02 10.63 24.32
C HIS A 62 13.27 9.13 24.10
N ARG A 63 14.13 8.49 24.90
CA ARG A 63 14.57 7.10 24.65
C ARG A 63 13.41 6.12 24.46
N GLY A 64 12.35 6.23 25.26
CA GLY A 64 11.16 5.39 25.14
C GLY A 64 10.45 5.56 23.79
N GLU A 65 10.11 6.80 23.43
CA GLU A 65 9.45 7.11 22.16
C GLU A 65 10.34 6.79 20.94
N THR A 66 11.63 7.09 21.03
CA THR A 66 12.61 6.74 20.00
C THR A 66 12.66 5.22 19.76
N ALA A 67 12.66 4.41 20.83
CA ALA A 67 12.62 2.96 20.70
C ALA A 67 11.30 2.49 20.05
N SER A 68 10.15 3.02 20.50
CA SER A 68 8.84 2.72 19.93
C SER A 68 8.77 3.03 18.42
N THR A 69 9.29 4.18 18.00
CA THR A 69 9.34 4.59 16.60
C THR A 69 10.24 3.70 15.75
N ILE A 70 11.42 3.31 16.26
CA ILE A 70 12.32 2.39 15.55
C ILE A 70 11.66 1.01 15.40
N LEU A 71 11.06 0.47 16.46
CA LEU A 71 10.36 -0.81 16.41
C LEU A 71 9.17 -0.78 15.44
N PHE A 72 8.45 0.34 15.37
CA PHE A 72 7.41 0.53 14.36
C PHE A 72 7.98 0.48 12.94
N GLY A 73 9.08 1.20 12.67
CA GLY A 73 9.78 1.15 11.38
C GLY A 73 10.24 -0.27 11.01
N GLN A 74 10.77 -1.02 11.98
CA GLN A 74 11.18 -2.41 11.78
C GLN A 74 10.03 -3.34 11.39
N ARG A 75 8.84 -3.17 11.98
CA ARG A 75 7.65 -3.92 11.55
C ARG A 75 7.18 -3.48 10.17
N ALA A 76 7.16 -2.18 9.90
CA ALA A 76 6.75 -1.64 8.60
C ALA A 76 7.64 -2.14 7.45
N MET A 77 8.95 -2.33 7.69
CA MET A 77 9.87 -2.90 6.69
C MET A 77 9.55 -4.34 6.28
N LYS A 78 8.79 -5.09 7.09
CA LYS A 78 8.37 -6.45 6.78
C LYS A 78 7.07 -6.51 5.96
N VAL A 79 6.41 -5.38 5.75
CA VAL A 79 5.16 -5.32 5.00
C VAL A 79 5.47 -5.45 3.52
N GLU A 80 4.93 -6.48 2.88
CA GLU A 80 5.05 -6.71 1.45
C GLU A 80 3.86 -6.12 0.69
N ASN A 81 4.17 -5.40 -0.40
CA ASN A 81 3.16 -4.88 -1.32
C ASN A 81 3.18 -5.68 -2.62
N MET A 82 1.99 -6.01 -3.14
CA MET A 82 1.84 -6.63 -4.44
C MET A 82 1.72 -5.55 -5.52
N LEU A 83 2.87 -5.14 -6.06
CA LEU A 83 2.92 -4.11 -7.09
C LEU A 83 2.09 -4.51 -8.31
N ARG A 84 1.09 -3.69 -8.65
CA ARG A 84 0.32 -3.81 -9.89
C ARG A 84 0.58 -2.58 -10.72
N ILE A 85 1.12 -2.77 -11.92
CA ILE A 85 1.23 -1.69 -12.89
C ILE A 85 -0.20 -1.25 -13.25
N LYS A 86 -0.52 0.02 -12.98
CA LYS A 86 -1.75 0.62 -13.51
C LYS A 86 -1.56 0.79 -15.01
N GLU A 87 -2.02 -0.18 -15.78
CA GLU A 87 -2.16 -0.01 -17.22
C GLU A 87 -3.34 0.91 -17.48
N GLU A 88 -3.06 2.11 -17.99
CA GLU A 88 -4.09 2.92 -18.62
C GLU A 88 -4.33 2.36 -20.01
N PHE A 89 -5.47 1.68 -20.17
CA PHE A 89 -5.88 1.16 -21.46
C PHE A 89 -6.52 2.27 -22.29
N ASP A 90 -5.86 2.65 -23.38
CA ASP A 90 -6.56 3.27 -24.50
C ASP A 90 -7.33 2.18 -25.26
N TYR A 91 -8.59 2.00 -24.88
CA TYR A 91 -9.48 1.01 -25.50
C TYR A 91 -9.61 1.18 -27.01
N LYS A 92 -9.46 2.41 -27.55
CA LYS A 92 -9.54 2.65 -29.00
C LYS A 92 -8.29 2.10 -29.70
N SER A 93 -7.12 2.37 -29.14
CA SER A 93 -5.85 1.80 -29.64
C SER A 93 -5.80 0.29 -29.48
N LEU A 94 -6.35 -0.25 -28.39
CA LEU A 94 -6.43 -1.69 -28.15
C LEU A 94 -7.37 -2.39 -29.14
N ALA A 95 -8.58 -1.85 -29.35
CA ALA A 95 -9.53 -2.38 -30.33
C ALA A 95 -8.93 -2.44 -31.74
N ARG A 96 -8.25 -1.37 -32.16
CA ARG A 96 -7.58 -1.32 -33.46
C ARG A 96 -6.48 -2.37 -33.60
N ARG A 97 -5.70 -2.61 -32.55
CA ARG A 97 -4.67 -3.67 -32.56
C ARG A 97 -5.29 -5.06 -32.67
N LEU A 98 -6.39 -5.30 -31.96
CA LEU A 98 -7.10 -6.58 -31.99
C LEU A 98 -7.73 -6.83 -33.37
N GLU A 99 -8.33 -5.82 -33.99
CA GLU A 99 -8.85 -5.90 -35.37
C GLU A 99 -7.73 -6.29 -36.36
N ILE A 100 -6.58 -5.60 -36.30
CA ILE A 100 -5.43 -5.91 -37.16
C ILE A 100 -4.92 -7.35 -36.94
N GLN A 101 -4.92 -7.83 -35.69
CA GLN A 101 -4.52 -9.21 -35.39
C GLN A 101 -5.52 -10.23 -35.93
N LEU A 102 -6.82 -9.94 -35.82
CA LEU A 102 -7.89 -10.78 -36.36
C LEU A 102 -7.74 -10.94 -37.89
N ASP A 103 -7.55 -9.82 -38.59
CA ASP A 103 -7.37 -9.82 -40.05
C ASP A 103 -6.15 -10.63 -40.49
N LYS A 104 -5.03 -10.53 -39.76
CA LYS A 104 -3.83 -11.33 -40.02
C LYS A 104 -4.08 -12.82 -39.85
N LEU A 105 -4.72 -13.21 -38.76
CA LEU A 105 -5.03 -14.62 -38.45
C LEU A 105 -5.99 -15.22 -39.47
N ILE A 106 -7.00 -14.46 -39.91
CA ILE A 106 -7.92 -14.89 -40.98
C ILE A 106 -7.13 -15.13 -42.28
N ALA A 107 -6.28 -14.18 -42.67
CA ALA A 107 -5.47 -14.32 -43.89
C ALA A 107 -4.45 -15.47 -43.82
N GLU A 108 -3.95 -15.84 -42.63
CA GLU A 108 -3.09 -17.01 -42.45
C GLU A 108 -3.85 -18.33 -42.56
N ASN A 109 -5.07 -18.41 -41.99
CA ASN A 109 -5.92 -19.58 -42.09
C ASN A 109 -6.46 -19.82 -43.51
N GLU A 110 -6.78 -18.77 -44.26
CA GLU A 110 -7.21 -18.90 -45.66
C GLU A 110 -6.08 -19.36 -46.60
N ARG A 111 -4.82 -19.30 -46.15
CA ARG A 111 -3.64 -19.77 -46.89
C ARG A 111 -3.27 -21.24 -46.58
N GLN A 112 -3.92 -21.87 -45.60
CA GLN A 112 -3.78 -23.29 -45.28
C GLN A 112 -4.87 -24.10 -45.98
#